data_AF-A0A936L5U9-F1
#
_entry.id   AF-A0A936L5U9-F1
#
_cell.length_a   1.000
_cell.length_b   1.000
_cell.length_c   1.000
_cell.angle_alpha   90.00
_cell.angle_beta   90.00
_cell.angle_gamma   90.00
#
_symmetry.space_group_name_H-M   'P 1'
#
loop_
_entity.id
_entity.type
_entity.pdbx_description
1 polymer ?
#
loop_
_entity_poly.entity_id
_entity_poly.type
_entity_poly.pdbx_seq_one_letter_code
_entity_poly.pdbx_strand_id
1 'polypeptide(L)'
;MAGCFVKKYEGEQEAGVRRFTNDYPIYRYADLLLLKAEAKVILGQDPAAEMNLIRARAFGTGYNAAIHGYPNQAIDATPKDAILQERLYEFVFEGKRWLDLRRFGDSFVFKYTSVLPAEAYKLLWPIDRNSLTNNRALIQNPGYPSF
;
A
#
# COMPACT_ATOMS: atom_id res chain seq x y z
N MET A 1 17.31 -2.25 -3.06
CA MET A 1 17.82 -0.96 -3.57
C MET A 1 18.00 -0.03 -2.39
N ALA A 2 19.24 0.14 -1.92
CA ALA A 2 19.58 1.24 -1.03
C ALA A 2 20.15 2.38 -1.90
N GLY A 3 19.75 3.62 -1.65
CA GLY A 3 20.29 4.80 -2.35
C GLY A 3 19.62 5.20 -3.66
N CYS A 4 18.42 4.70 -3.99
CA CYS A 4 17.64 5.19 -5.14
C CYS A 4 16.70 6.33 -4.73
N PHE A 5 16.58 7.37 -5.57
CA PHE A 5 15.64 8.47 -5.39
C PHE A 5 14.37 8.26 -6.21
N VAL A 6 13.23 8.65 -5.66
CA VAL A 6 11.92 8.44 -6.30
C VAL A 6 11.55 9.61 -7.19
N LYS A 7 11.03 9.28 -8.38
CA LYS A 7 10.66 10.22 -9.44
C LYS A 7 9.16 10.29 -9.76
N LYS A 8 8.30 9.82 -8.84
CA LYS A 8 6.87 9.61 -9.13
C LYS A 8 6.03 10.90 -9.17
N TYR A 9 6.52 11.98 -8.58
CA TYR A 9 5.88 13.30 -8.59
C TYR A 9 6.98 14.38 -8.66
N GLU A 10 7.75 14.40 -9.75
CA GLU A 10 8.90 15.32 -9.87
C GLU A 10 8.49 16.78 -10.04
N GLY A 11 7.20 17.10 -10.23
CA GLY A 11 6.77 18.45 -10.59
C GLY A 11 7.36 18.89 -11.92
N GLU A 12 7.57 20.19 -12.07
CA GLU A 12 8.14 20.79 -13.28
C GLU A 12 9.49 21.46 -13.00
N GLN A 13 10.27 21.64 -14.06
CA GLN A 13 11.54 22.35 -14.00
C GLN A 13 11.39 23.72 -14.67
N GLU A 14 11.63 24.77 -13.91
CA GLU A 14 11.45 26.16 -14.33
C GLU A 14 12.76 26.92 -14.07
N ALA A 15 13.42 27.40 -15.14
CA ALA A 15 14.68 28.16 -15.05
C ALA A 15 15.77 27.51 -14.16
N GLY A 16 15.89 26.18 -14.20
CA GLY A 16 16.85 25.42 -13.39
C GLY A 16 16.40 25.11 -11.96
N VAL A 17 15.26 25.66 -11.51
CA VAL A 17 14.65 25.37 -10.20
C VAL A 17 13.59 24.30 -10.35
N ARG A 18 13.51 23.38 -9.37
CA ARG A 18 12.43 22.40 -9.32
C ARG A 18 11.22 22.95 -8.58
N ARG A 19 10.05 22.89 -9.21
CA ARG A 19 8.77 23.30 -8.64
C ARG A 19 7.86 22.08 -8.49
N PHE A 20 7.45 21.77 -7.26
CA PHE A 20 6.52 20.67 -6.97
C PHE A 20 5.08 21.11 -7.20
N THR A 21 4.67 21.22 -8.46
CA THR A 21 3.34 21.69 -8.87
C THR A 21 2.32 20.58 -9.09
N ASN A 22 2.71 19.31 -8.95
CA ASN A 22 1.74 18.21 -9.05
C ASN A 22 0.79 18.21 -7.86
N ASP A 23 -0.50 18.05 -8.14
CA ASP A 23 -1.47 17.67 -7.12
C ASP A 23 -1.16 16.28 -6.58
N TYR A 24 -1.42 16.09 -5.28
CA TYR A 24 -1.25 14.81 -4.63
C TYR A 24 -2.56 14.01 -4.64
N PRO A 25 -2.67 12.92 -5.43
CA PRO A 25 -3.93 12.22 -5.58
C PRO A 25 -4.21 11.34 -4.35
N ILE A 26 -5.14 11.78 -3.49
CA ILE A 26 -5.57 11.00 -2.32
C ILE A 26 -6.41 9.78 -2.75
N TYR A 27 -7.27 9.96 -3.75
CA TYR A 27 -8.11 8.93 -4.35
C TYR A 27 -8.02 8.99 -5.86
N ARG A 28 -7.99 7.82 -6.49
CA ARG A 28 -7.93 7.67 -7.94
C ARG A 28 -8.47 6.32 -8.36
N TYR A 29 -8.91 6.22 -9.61
CA TYR A 29 -9.65 5.06 -10.12
C TYR A 29 -8.90 3.72 -9.95
N ALA A 30 -7.57 3.72 -10.01
CA ALA A 30 -6.79 2.53 -9.75
C ALA A 30 -7.01 1.94 -8.35
N ASP A 31 -7.25 2.78 -7.34
CA ASP A 31 -7.51 2.33 -5.96
C ASP A 31 -8.84 1.57 -5.92
N LEU A 32 -9.88 2.10 -6.58
CA LEU A 32 -11.17 1.42 -6.74
C LEU A 32 -11.01 0.04 -7.39
N LEU A 33 -10.26 -0.05 -8.50
CA LEU A 33 -10.04 -1.32 -9.20
C LEU A 33 -9.36 -2.34 -8.29
N LEU A 34 -8.30 -1.96 -7.59
CA LEU A 34 -7.56 -2.88 -6.73
C LEU A 34 -8.31 -3.23 -5.44
N LEU A 35 -9.15 -2.33 -4.91
CA LEU A 35 -10.07 -2.64 -3.82
C LEU A 35 -11.15 -3.64 -4.26
N LYS A 36 -11.67 -3.49 -5.48
CA LYS A 36 -12.63 -4.44 -6.07
C LYS A 36 -11.99 -5.81 -6.32
N ALA A 37 -10.75 -5.85 -6.83
CA ALA A 37 -9.99 -7.09 -6.99
C ALA A 37 -9.85 -7.84 -5.65
N GLU A 38 -9.56 -7.11 -4.58
CA GLU A 38 -9.44 -7.68 -3.25
C GLU A 38 -10.77 -8.22 -2.71
N ALA A 39 -11.85 -7.44 -2.85
CA ALA A 39 -13.19 -7.89 -2.46
C ALA A 39 -13.57 -9.18 -3.19
N LYS A 40 -13.25 -9.29 -4.49
CA LYS A 40 -13.45 -10.52 -5.26
C LYS A 40 -12.68 -11.70 -4.68
N VAL A 41 -11.40 -11.52 -4.36
CA VAL A 41 -10.60 -12.60 -3.72
C VAL A 41 -11.20 -13.05 -2.40
N ILE A 42 -11.70 -12.13 -1.58
CA ILE A 42 -12.38 -12.47 -0.31
C ILE A 42 -13.66 -13.28 -0.57
N LEU A 43 -14.39 -12.96 -1.63
CA LEU A 43 -15.61 -13.66 -2.05
C LEU A 43 -15.34 -14.95 -2.85
N GLY A 44 -14.07 -15.35 -3.02
CA GLY A 44 -13.69 -16.52 -3.81
C GLY A 44 -13.88 -16.35 -5.33
N GLN A 45 -13.91 -15.11 -5.81
CA GLN A 45 -14.05 -14.74 -7.23
C GLN A 45 -12.70 -14.38 -7.86
N ASP A 46 -12.66 -14.40 -9.20
CA ASP A 46 -11.45 -14.09 -9.98
C ASP A 46 -11.17 -12.57 -10.07
N PRO A 47 -9.99 -12.09 -9.58
CA PRO A 47 -9.59 -10.68 -9.65
C PRO A 47 -8.97 -10.26 -10.98
N ALA A 48 -8.78 -11.16 -11.95
CA ALA A 48 -7.96 -10.92 -13.13
C ALA A 48 -8.37 -9.67 -13.93
N ALA A 49 -9.68 -9.41 -14.06
CA ALA A 49 -10.18 -8.26 -14.82
C ALA A 49 -9.64 -6.93 -14.30
N GLU A 50 -9.76 -6.67 -12.99
CA GLU A 50 -9.29 -5.42 -12.38
C GLU A 50 -7.76 -5.36 -12.34
N MET A 51 -7.09 -6.47 -12.01
CA MET A 51 -5.63 -6.56 -11.97
C MET A 51 -5.01 -6.26 -13.34
N ASN A 52 -5.56 -6.85 -14.41
CA ASN A 52 -5.03 -6.69 -15.75
C ASN A 52 -5.27 -5.31 -16.33
N LEU A 53 -6.33 -4.59 -15.92
CA LEU A 53 -6.50 -3.18 -16.28
C LEU A 53 -5.36 -2.29 -15.73
N ILE A 54 -4.92 -2.55 -14.49
CA ILE A 54 -3.80 -1.83 -13.88
C ILE A 54 -2.50 -2.14 -14.60
N ARG A 55 -2.19 -3.44 -14.77
CA ARG A 55 -0.96 -3.87 -15.44
C ARG A 55 -0.91 -3.39 -16.89
N ALA A 56 -2.00 -3.50 -17.65
CA ALA A 56 -2.05 -3.02 -19.02
C ALA A 56 -1.76 -1.52 -19.12
N ARG A 57 -2.34 -0.71 -18.22
CA ARG A 57 -2.06 0.73 -18.17
C ARG A 57 -0.60 1.01 -17.81
N ALA A 58 -0.05 0.31 -16.81
CA ALA A 58 1.32 0.52 -16.35
C ALA A 58 2.38 0.21 -17.42
N PHE A 59 2.17 -0.85 -18.21
CA PHE A 59 3.11 -1.26 -19.27
C PHE A 59 2.83 -0.60 -20.63
N GLY A 60 1.65 -0.02 -20.85
CA GLY A 60 1.31 0.68 -22.10
C GLY A 60 1.48 -0.20 -23.34
N THR A 61 2.22 0.30 -24.33
CA THR A 61 2.50 -0.43 -25.58
C THR A 61 3.39 -1.67 -25.38
N GLY A 62 4.11 -1.75 -24.25
CA GLY A 62 4.91 -2.92 -23.88
C GLY A 62 4.11 -4.01 -23.15
N TYR A 63 2.81 -3.83 -22.96
CA TYR A 63 2.00 -4.84 -22.29
C TYR A 63 1.89 -6.12 -23.13
N ASN A 64 2.19 -7.25 -22.51
CA ASN A 64 2.03 -8.58 -23.08
C ASN A 64 1.23 -9.40 -22.07
N ALA A 65 0.02 -9.79 -22.41
CA ALA A 65 -0.88 -10.49 -21.50
C ALA A 65 -0.28 -11.81 -20.98
N ALA A 66 0.46 -12.54 -21.81
CA ALA A 66 1.05 -13.82 -21.43
C ALA A 66 2.24 -13.69 -20.46
N ILE A 67 2.89 -12.52 -20.41
CA ILE A 67 4.05 -12.27 -19.56
C ILE A 67 3.66 -11.43 -18.35
N HIS A 68 2.98 -10.32 -18.59
CA HIS A 68 2.67 -9.32 -17.57
C HIS A 68 1.31 -9.57 -16.91
N GLY A 69 0.35 -10.15 -17.63
CA GLY A 69 -1.00 -10.39 -17.11
C GLY A 69 -1.01 -11.27 -15.87
N TYR A 70 -1.94 -11.01 -14.95
CA TYR A 70 -2.29 -11.93 -13.88
C TYR A 70 -3.04 -13.14 -14.47
N PRO A 71 -2.75 -14.39 -14.05
CA PRO A 71 -1.84 -14.81 -12.98
C PRO A 71 -0.49 -15.37 -13.50
N ASN A 72 0.17 -14.70 -14.45
CA ASN A 72 1.32 -15.27 -15.17
C ASN A 72 2.69 -15.00 -14.52
N GLN A 73 2.74 -14.31 -13.37
CA GLN A 73 3.99 -14.04 -12.64
C GLN A 73 4.13 -14.96 -11.43
N ALA A 74 5.37 -15.25 -11.00
CA ALA A 74 5.61 -16.12 -9.83
C ALA A 74 4.96 -15.60 -8.54
N ILE A 75 4.86 -14.27 -8.39
CA ILE A 75 4.18 -13.62 -7.25
C ILE A 75 2.66 -13.84 -7.27
N ASP A 76 2.08 -14.23 -8.42
CA ASP A 76 0.66 -14.44 -8.60
C ASP A 76 0.16 -15.78 -8.00
N ALA A 77 1.08 -16.59 -7.47
CA ALA A 77 0.79 -17.89 -6.85
C ALA A 77 -0.26 -17.81 -5.74
N THR A 78 -0.32 -16.69 -5.00
CA THR A 78 -1.47 -16.40 -4.13
C THR A 78 -2.13 -15.09 -4.58
N PRO A 79 -3.47 -15.06 -4.76
CA PRO A 79 -4.16 -13.83 -5.16
C PRO A 79 -3.93 -12.67 -4.19
N LYS A 80 -3.74 -12.97 -2.89
CA LYS A 80 -3.47 -11.96 -1.86
C LYS A 80 -2.08 -11.32 -2.01
N ASP A 81 -1.03 -12.14 -2.19
CA ASP A 81 0.31 -11.61 -2.43
C ASP A 81 0.35 -10.84 -3.77
N ALA A 82 -0.34 -11.34 -4.80
CA ALA A 82 -0.44 -10.67 -6.10
C ALA A 82 -1.04 -9.26 -5.99
N ILE A 83 -2.18 -9.13 -5.31
CA ILE A 83 -2.84 -7.84 -5.11
C ILE A 83 -1.98 -6.91 -4.27
N LEU A 84 -1.38 -7.40 -3.18
CA LEU A 84 -0.51 -6.57 -2.34
C LEU A 84 0.75 -6.10 -3.07
N GLN A 85 1.28 -6.90 -3.98
CA GLN A 85 2.40 -6.52 -4.83
C GLN A 85 1.98 -5.45 -5.85
N GLU A 86 0.81 -5.64 -6.48
CA GLU A 86 0.28 -4.67 -7.43
C GLU A 86 -0.03 -3.33 -6.76
N ARG A 87 -0.67 -3.35 -5.58
CA ARG A 87 -0.91 -2.15 -4.78
C ARG A 87 0.38 -1.45 -4.36
N LEU A 88 1.46 -2.20 -4.06
CA LEU A 88 2.76 -1.60 -3.78
C LEU A 88 3.32 -0.86 -4.99
N TYR A 89 3.31 -1.48 -6.17
CA TYR A 89 3.83 -0.84 -7.39
C TYR A 89 2.98 0.35 -7.80
N GLU A 90 1.66 0.18 -7.81
CA GLU A 90 0.72 1.20 -8.24
C GLU A 90 0.72 2.40 -7.28
N PHE A 91 0.78 2.20 -5.95
CA PHE A 91 0.66 3.25 -4.92
C PHE A 91 1.96 3.56 -4.16
N VAL A 92 3.12 3.21 -4.71
CA VAL A 92 4.40 3.60 -4.09
C VAL A 92 4.41 5.12 -3.87
N PHE A 93 4.82 5.60 -2.69
CA PHE A 93 4.80 7.02 -2.30
C PHE A 93 3.41 7.69 -2.19
N GLU A 94 2.32 6.92 -2.14
CA GLU A 94 0.95 7.45 -1.99
C GLU A 94 0.33 7.19 -0.59
N GLY A 95 1.13 6.78 0.41
CA GLY A 95 0.66 6.61 1.79
C GLY A 95 -0.26 5.41 2.06
N LYS A 96 -0.45 4.51 1.08
CA LYS A 96 -1.40 3.39 1.19
C LYS A 96 -0.82 2.12 1.83
N ARG A 97 0.50 1.92 1.76
CA ARG A 97 1.14 0.62 2.04
C ARG A 97 0.85 0.05 3.44
N TRP A 98 0.89 0.88 4.48
CA TRP A 98 0.64 0.42 5.85
C TRP A 98 -0.78 -0.14 5.99
N LEU A 99 -1.77 0.61 5.53
CA LEU A 99 -3.19 0.25 5.63
C LEU A 99 -3.50 -0.98 4.78
N ASP A 100 -2.87 -1.13 3.61
CA ASP A 100 -2.99 -2.33 2.80
C ASP A 100 -2.52 -3.57 3.53
N LEU A 101 -1.32 -3.53 4.14
CA LEU A 101 -0.81 -4.67 4.91
C LEU A 101 -1.70 -4.98 6.12
N ARG A 102 -2.14 -3.96 6.86
CA ARG A 102 -3.03 -4.14 8.03
C ARG A 102 -4.34 -4.83 7.65
N ARG A 103 -4.93 -4.48 6.50
CA ARG A 103 -6.22 -5.00 6.04
C ARG A 103 -6.16 -6.47 5.61
N PHE A 104 -5.04 -6.91 5.03
CA PHE A 104 -4.83 -8.32 4.69
C PHE A 104 -4.44 -9.19 5.90
N GLY A 105 -3.98 -8.56 6.97
CA GLY A 105 -3.74 -9.18 8.27
C GLY A 105 -2.33 -8.98 8.79
N ASP A 106 -2.16 -9.14 10.11
CA ASP A 106 -0.92 -8.88 10.85
C ASP A 106 0.29 -9.62 10.28
N SER A 107 0.10 -10.85 9.79
CA SER A 107 1.16 -11.66 9.16
C SER A 107 1.80 -10.96 7.96
N PHE A 108 1.05 -10.18 7.20
CA PHE A 108 1.57 -9.39 6.09
C PHE A 108 2.39 -8.20 6.59
N VAL A 109 2.02 -7.58 7.71
CA VAL A 109 2.85 -6.53 8.32
C VAL A 109 4.19 -7.13 8.77
N PHE A 110 4.17 -8.27 9.45
CA PHE A 110 5.40 -8.92 9.92
C PHE A 110 6.29 -9.42 8.76
N LYS A 111 5.68 -9.85 7.65
CA LYS A 111 6.41 -10.31 6.46
C LYS A 111 7.09 -9.16 5.69
N TYR A 112 6.47 -7.98 5.64
CA TYR A 112 6.87 -6.90 4.74
C TYR A 112 7.42 -5.65 5.45
N THR A 113 7.52 -5.65 6.78
CA THR A 113 8.05 -4.53 7.58
C THR A 113 9.05 -5.04 8.61
N SER A 114 9.64 -4.12 9.38
CA SER A 114 10.52 -4.45 10.51
C SER A 114 9.79 -4.79 11.80
N VAL A 115 8.45 -4.70 11.84
CA VAL A 115 7.67 -5.05 13.03
C VAL A 115 7.70 -6.55 13.22
N LEU A 116 8.17 -6.99 14.40
CA LEU A 116 8.21 -8.41 14.73
C LEU A 116 6.88 -8.87 15.36
N PRO A 117 6.50 -10.16 15.26
CA PRO A 117 5.31 -10.69 15.95
C PRO A 117 5.33 -10.45 17.47
N ALA A 118 6.51 -10.51 18.11
CA ALA A 118 6.69 -10.19 19.52
C ALA A 118 6.39 -8.73 19.86
N GLU A 119 6.34 -7.86 18.86
CA GLU A 119 6.07 -6.43 18.96
C GLU A 119 4.74 -6.06 18.31
N ALA A 120 3.78 -6.99 18.24
CA ALA A 120 2.47 -6.78 17.61
C ALA A 120 1.68 -5.59 18.19
N TYR A 121 2.01 -5.14 19.41
CA TYR A 121 1.45 -3.91 19.96
C TYR A 121 1.75 -2.66 19.10
N LYS A 122 2.85 -2.66 18.32
CA LYS A 122 3.23 -1.58 17.38
C LYS A 122 2.35 -1.51 16.13
N LEU A 123 1.39 -2.43 15.97
CA LEU A 123 0.41 -2.37 14.88
C LEU A 123 -0.59 -1.21 15.06
N LEU A 124 -0.72 -0.69 16.28
CA LEU A 124 -1.45 0.53 16.61
C LEU A 124 -0.45 1.56 17.13
N TRP A 125 -0.63 2.82 16.73
CA TRP A 125 0.20 3.91 17.25
C TRP A 125 -0.12 4.18 18.71
N PRO A 126 0.85 4.60 19.55
CA PRO A 126 0.54 5.03 20.90
C PRO A 126 -0.33 6.28 20.86
N ILE A 127 -1.23 6.40 21.83
CA ILE A 127 -1.89 7.68 22.13
C ILE A 127 -0.84 8.61 22.72
N ASP A 128 -0.82 9.86 22.26
CA ASP A 128 0.12 10.85 22.76
C ASP A 128 -0.09 11.15 24.25
N ARG A 129 1.01 11.46 24.95
CA ARG A 129 1.00 11.68 26.40
C ARG A 129 0.11 12.85 26.82
N ASN A 130 0.06 13.91 26.03
CA ASN A 130 -0.70 15.12 26.38
C ASN A 130 -2.21 14.84 26.31
N SER A 131 -2.66 14.11 25.29
CA SER A 131 -4.05 13.64 25.17
C SER A 131 -4.45 12.78 26.37
N LEU A 132 -3.62 11.79 26.75
CA LEU A 132 -3.88 10.96 27.93
C LEU A 132 -3.95 11.77 29.24
N THR A 133 -3.05 12.74 29.40
CA THR A 133 -3.01 13.60 30.59
C THR A 133 -4.24 14.50 30.68
N ASN A 134 -4.67 15.07 29.55
CA ASN A 134 -5.76 16.04 29.50
C ASN A 134 -7.15 15.38 29.46
N ASN A 135 -7.25 14.10 29.09
CA ASN A 135 -8.51 13.39 28.99
C ASN A 135 -8.45 12.02 29.68
N ARG A 136 -8.98 11.98 30.92
CA ARG A 136 -9.03 10.77 31.75
C ARG A 136 -9.92 9.64 31.19
N ALA A 137 -10.73 9.91 30.17
CA ALA A 137 -11.52 8.88 29.50
C ALA A 137 -10.70 8.10 28.45
N LEU A 138 -9.53 8.61 28.04
CA LEU A 138 -8.66 7.91 27.10
C LEU A 138 -7.89 6.79 27.82
N ILE A 139 -7.87 5.62 27.19
CA ILE A 139 -7.11 4.45 27.63
C ILE A 139 -6.04 4.19 26.58
N GLN A 140 -4.79 4.03 27.00
CA GLN A 140 -3.68 3.76 26.11
C GLN A 140 -3.87 2.45 25.34
N ASN A 141 -3.35 2.41 24.10
CA ASN A 141 -3.31 1.18 23.32
C ASN A 141 -2.47 0.10 24.03
N PRO A 142 -2.90 -1.17 24.04
CA PRO A 142 -2.21 -2.25 24.74
C PRO A 142 -0.72 -2.33 24.38
N GLY A 143 0.12 -2.68 25.35
CA GLY A 143 1.58 -2.84 25.17
C GLY A 143 2.40 -1.56 25.29
N TYR A 144 1.77 -0.38 25.26
CA TYR A 144 2.43 0.89 25.57
C TYR A 144 2.30 1.25 27.05
N PRO A 145 3.27 1.98 27.64
CA PRO A 145 3.18 2.41 29.03
C PRO A 145 1.96 3.30 29.28
N SER A 146 1.27 3.02 30.39
CA SER A 146 0.18 3.86 30.93
C SER A 146 0.83 4.97 31.75
N PHE A 147 0.98 6.14 31.15
CA PHE A 147 1.55 7.30 31.85
C PHE A 147 0.50 8.00 32.70
#